data_AF-A0A2U1PGB1-F1
#
_entry.id   AF-A0A2U1PGB1-F1
#
_cell.length_a   1.000
_cell.length_b   1.000
_cell.length_c   1.000
_cell.angle_alpha   90.00
_cell.angle_beta   90.00
_cell.angle_gamma   90.00
#
_symmetry.space_group_name_H-M   'P 1'
#
loop_
_entity.id
_entity.type
_entity.pdbx_description
1 polymer ?
#
loop_
_entity_poly.entity_id
_entity_poly.type
_entity_poly.pdbx_seq_one_letter_code
_entity_poly.pdbx_strand_id
1 'polypeptide(L)'
;MNDKPTGGVQVDEHDDKEEVKTKGLKEILTSLLLIEEQAKTDNNEWEQAQEEEKNLFEENHRKKTKTMLDYQTEFHESDHVLEETHRVRKRKSRASTNAAITSVIAADLEATSAQKGSGTGLGQGAAGPNPGPQRRLWVKNRSQDWWDKCNSPDFPDEEFKKWFRMGKDTFEMICNELTSVVAKENTMLRDAVPVRQRVAVCIWRLATGEPLRLVSRRFGLGISTCHKLVLEVCSAIKNVLMPKYLQWPDDES
;
A
#
# COMPACT_ATOMS: atom_id res chain seq x y z
N MET A 1 23.54 -99.73 76.77
CA MET A 1 22.63 -98.63 77.17
C MET A 1 22.73 -97.53 76.12
N ASN A 2 21.58 -97.03 75.69
CA ASN A 2 21.41 -95.92 74.76
C ASN A 2 22.00 -94.61 75.31
N ASP A 3 22.50 -93.72 74.45
CA ASP A 3 21.87 -92.41 74.12
C ASP A 3 22.80 -91.49 73.27
N LYS A 4 22.16 -90.71 72.37
CA LYS A 4 22.68 -89.62 71.49
C LYS A 4 23.23 -88.41 72.30
N PRO A 5 23.65 -87.23 71.75
CA PRO A 5 23.76 -86.68 70.37
C PRO A 5 25.18 -86.05 70.13
N THR A 6 25.58 -85.28 69.09
CA THR A 6 25.18 -83.93 68.57
C THR A 6 26.12 -83.67 67.37
N GLY A 7 25.76 -83.13 66.20
CA GLY A 7 25.03 -81.90 65.91
C GLY A 7 26.00 -80.81 65.43
N GLY A 8 25.87 -80.36 64.18
CA GLY A 8 26.62 -79.21 63.65
C GLY A 8 26.61 -79.12 62.11
N VAL A 9 25.57 -78.54 61.54
CA VAL A 9 25.48 -78.09 60.13
C VAL A 9 25.83 -76.60 60.11
N GLN A 10 26.83 -76.22 59.30
CA GLN A 10 27.14 -74.82 58.94
C GLN A 10 26.40 -74.50 57.63
N VAL A 11 25.71 -73.36 57.60
CA VAL A 11 24.89 -72.89 56.47
C VAL A 11 25.64 -71.78 55.72
N ASP A 12 25.67 -71.88 54.39
CA ASP A 12 26.18 -70.90 53.42
C ASP A 12 25.39 -69.58 53.47
N GLU A 13 26.06 -68.46 53.71
CA GLU A 13 25.45 -67.11 53.79
C GLU A 13 26.19 -66.05 52.94
N HIS A 14 27.16 -66.49 52.13
CA HIS A 14 28.09 -65.59 51.44
C HIS A 14 27.82 -65.41 49.93
N ASP A 15 27.06 -66.32 49.30
CA ASP A 15 26.80 -66.35 47.84
C ASP A 15 25.59 -65.49 47.42
N ASP A 16 24.50 -65.50 48.22
CA ASP A 16 23.27 -64.75 47.92
C ASP A 16 23.44 -63.22 47.90
N LYS A 17 24.39 -62.68 48.66
CA LYS A 17 24.62 -61.22 48.74
C LYS A 17 25.29 -60.63 47.49
N GLU A 18 26.12 -61.40 46.79
CA GLU A 18 26.71 -60.95 45.51
C GLU A 18 25.69 -61.04 44.38
N GLU A 19 24.87 -62.09 44.37
CA GLU A 19 23.82 -62.26 43.36
C GLU A 19 22.75 -61.15 43.44
N VAL A 20 22.34 -60.75 44.65
CA VAL A 20 21.39 -59.64 44.86
C VAL A 20 21.98 -58.30 44.42
N LYS A 21 23.26 -58.03 44.68
CA LYS A 21 23.93 -56.79 44.23
C LYS A 21 24.08 -56.72 42.72
N THR A 22 24.43 -57.82 42.07
CA THR A 22 24.58 -57.87 40.61
C THR A 22 23.23 -57.79 39.89
N LYS A 23 22.16 -58.36 40.47
CA LYS A 23 20.78 -58.20 39.99
C LYS A 23 20.32 -56.73 40.08
N GLY A 24 20.53 -56.07 41.22
CA GLY A 24 20.19 -54.64 41.37
C GLY A 24 20.97 -53.71 40.43
N LEU A 25 22.26 -53.99 40.19
CA LEU A 25 23.06 -53.22 39.22
C LEU A 25 22.56 -53.39 37.77
N LYS A 26 22.13 -54.60 37.40
CA LYS A 26 21.56 -54.86 36.06
C LYS A 26 20.24 -54.10 35.85
N GLU A 27 19.38 -54.04 36.87
CA GLU A 27 18.14 -53.25 36.83
C GLU A 27 18.41 -51.75 36.67
N ILE A 28 19.39 -51.22 37.41
CA ILE A 28 19.82 -49.82 37.31
C ILE A 28 20.34 -49.51 35.89
N LEU A 29 21.19 -50.36 35.32
CA LEU A 29 21.71 -50.17 33.96
C LEU A 29 20.59 -50.25 32.90
N THR A 30 19.65 -51.18 33.08
CA THR A 30 18.50 -51.33 32.16
C THR A 30 17.58 -50.11 32.23
N SER A 31 17.33 -49.60 33.44
CA SER A 31 16.57 -48.35 33.64
C SER A 31 17.27 -47.14 33.05
N LEU A 32 18.59 -47.02 33.18
CA LEU A 32 19.37 -45.94 32.60
C LEU A 32 19.31 -45.97 31.06
N LEU A 33 19.44 -47.15 30.46
CA LEU A 33 19.35 -47.33 29.01
C LEU A 33 17.96 -46.96 28.48
N LEU A 34 16.90 -47.33 29.20
CA LEU A 34 15.52 -46.96 28.85
C LEU A 34 15.28 -45.43 28.95
N ILE A 35 15.81 -44.78 29.98
CA ILE A 35 15.71 -43.32 30.15
C ILE A 35 16.47 -42.59 29.04
N GLU A 36 17.65 -43.09 28.66
CA GLU A 36 18.47 -42.50 27.60
C GLU A 36 17.84 -42.69 26.21
N GLU A 37 17.16 -43.81 25.97
CA GLU A 37 16.36 -44.05 24.77
C GLU A 37 15.12 -43.15 24.73
N GLN A 38 14.42 -42.98 25.86
CA GLN A 38 13.29 -42.05 25.95
C GLN A 38 13.74 -40.60 25.68
N ALA A 39 14.83 -40.14 26.30
CA ALA A 39 15.35 -38.79 26.10
C ALA A 39 15.75 -38.53 24.64
N LYS A 40 16.31 -39.53 23.94
CA LYS A 40 16.60 -39.44 22.50
C LYS A 40 15.33 -39.35 21.66
N THR A 41 14.31 -40.11 22.03
CA THR A 41 13.01 -40.10 21.34
C THR A 41 12.34 -38.74 21.51
N ASP A 42 12.27 -38.24 22.75
CA ASP A 42 11.70 -36.92 23.07
C ASP A 42 12.45 -35.80 22.34
N ASN A 43 13.78 -35.87 22.25
CA ASN A 43 14.56 -34.88 21.51
C ASN A 43 14.25 -34.90 20.00
N ASN A 44 14.14 -36.08 19.41
CA ASN A 44 13.77 -36.21 18.00
C ASN A 44 12.33 -35.72 17.74
N GLU A 45 11.38 -36.03 18.63
CA GLU A 45 10.00 -35.54 18.52
C GLU A 45 9.94 -34.02 18.66
N TRP A 46 10.72 -33.45 19.58
CA TRP A 46 10.82 -32.01 19.77
C TRP A 46 11.41 -31.31 18.54
N GLU A 47 12.48 -31.86 17.95
CA GLU A 47 13.07 -31.35 16.72
C GLU A 47 12.09 -31.40 15.55
N GLN A 48 11.34 -32.50 15.40
CA GLN A 48 10.30 -32.62 14.37
C GLN A 48 9.20 -31.57 14.57
N ALA A 49 8.70 -31.40 15.79
CA ALA A 49 7.69 -30.40 16.11
C ALA A 49 8.17 -28.96 15.81
N GLN A 50 9.44 -28.65 16.11
CA GLN A 50 10.03 -27.35 15.78
C GLN A 50 10.17 -27.13 14.27
N GLU A 51 10.58 -28.15 13.52
CA GLU A 51 10.67 -28.07 12.05
C GLU A 51 9.28 -27.88 11.43
N GLU A 52 8.25 -28.58 11.93
CA GLU A 52 6.87 -28.42 11.50
C GLU A 52 6.33 -27.00 11.79
N GLU A 53 6.57 -26.47 12.99
CA GLU A 53 6.16 -25.12 13.37
C GLU A 53 6.82 -24.07 12.49
N LYS A 54 8.13 -24.21 12.26
CA LYS A 54 8.90 -23.33 11.38
C LYS A 54 8.38 -23.38 9.94
N ASN A 55 8.11 -24.58 9.41
CA ASN A 55 7.55 -24.75 8.06
C ASN A 55 6.18 -24.09 7.94
N LEU A 56 5.32 -24.24 8.94
CA LEU A 56 4.01 -23.61 8.98
C LEU A 56 4.13 -22.07 9.01
N PHE A 57 5.06 -21.56 9.81
CA PHE A 57 5.33 -20.12 9.91
C PHE A 57 5.81 -19.56 8.56
N GLU A 58 6.78 -20.22 7.92
CA GLU A 58 7.29 -19.81 6.61
C GLU A 58 6.20 -19.87 5.53
N GLU A 59 5.36 -20.91 5.53
CA GLU A 59 4.28 -21.03 4.57
C GLU A 59 3.21 -19.96 4.78
N ASN A 60 2.84 -19.67 6.02
CA ASN A 60 1.93 -18.58 6.35
C ASN A 60 2.50 -17.24 5.90
N HIS A 61 3.78 -16.97 6.22
CA HIS A 61 4.46 -15.76 5.80
C HIS A 61 4.51 -15.61 4.28
N ARG A 62 4.82 -16.70 3.56
CA ARG A 62 4.81 -16.77 2.10
C ARG A 62 3.41 -16.52 1.53
N LYS A 63 2.38 -17.16 2.08
CA LYS A 63 0.97 -16.94 1.68
C LYS A 63 0.57 -15.48 1.88
N LYS A 64 0.85 -14.92 3.06
CA LYS A 64 0.55 -13.51 3.40
C LYS A 64 1.25 -12.54 2.45
N THR A 65 2.53 -12.78 2.16
CA THR A 65 3.31 -11.95 1.23
C THR A 65 2.76 -12.03 -0.19
N LYS A 66 2.42 -13.24 -0.64
CA LYS A 66 1.81 -13.47 -1.95
C LYS A 66 0.47 -12.73 -2.08
N THR A 67 -0.45 -12.90 -1.12
CA THR A 67 -1.74 -12.20 -1.13
C THR A 67 -1.58 -10.67 -1.13
N MET A 68 -0.59 -10.15 -0.40
CA MET A 68 -0.29 -8.71 -0.40
C MET A 68 0.19 -8.22 -1.78
N LEU A 69 1.05 -8.98 -2.45
CA LEU A 69 1.52 -8.67 -3.81
C LEU A 69 0.41 -8.80 -4.86
N ASP A 70 -0.45 -9.81 -4.73
CA ASP A 70 -1.60 -10.02 -5.62
C ASP A 70 -2.55 -8.82 -5.52
N TYR A 71 -2.87 -8.36 -4.31
CA TYR A 71 -3.70 -7.16 -4.10
C TYR A 71 -3.06 -5.90 -4.68
N GLN A 72 -1.75 -5.73 -4.50
CA GLN A 72 -1.03 -4.60 -5.08
C GLN A 72 -1.07 -4.63 -6.61
N THR A 73 -0.92 -5.82 -7.21
CA THR A 73 -0.97 -6.02 -8.66
C THR A 73 -2.37 -5.72 -9.20
N GLU A 74 -3.41 -6.27 -8.58
CA GLU A 74 -4.81 -6.04 -8.96
C GLU A 74 -5.20 -4.56 -8.87
N PHE A 75 -4.74 -3.86 -7.82
CA PHE A 75 -4.91 -2.42 -7.70
C PHE A 75 -4.22 -1.65 -8.85
N HIS A 76 -3.00 -2.05 -9.19
CA HIS A 76 -2.24 -1.44 -10.29
C HIS A 76 -2.86 -1.73 -11.68
N GLU A 77 -3.42 -2.91 -11.89
CA GLU A 77 -4.11 -3.29 -13.12
C GLU A 77 -5.43 -2.52 -13.27
N SER A 78 -6.19 -2.36 -12.19
CA SER A 78 -7.43 -1.57 -12.18
C SER A 78 -7.18 -0.12 -12.59
N ASP A 79 -6.12 0.49 -12.06
CA ASP A 79 -5.67 1.84 -12.44
C ASP A 79 -5.25 1.89 -13.92
N HIS A 80 -4.57 0.86 -14.43
CA HIS A 80 -4.15 0.79 -15.83
C HIS A 80 -5.34 0.63 -16.79
N VAL A 81 -6.31 -0.21 -16.44
CA VAL A 81 -7.57 -0.40 -17.20
C VAL A 81 -8.35 0.92 -17.24
N LEU A 82 -8.45 1.65 -16.12
CA LEU A 82 -9.04 2.98 -16.09
C LEU A 82 -8.34 3.94 -17.05
N GLU A 83 -7.02 4.06 -16.99
CA GLU A 83 -6.25 4.89 -17.93
C GLU A 83 -6.47 4.48 -19.40
N GLU A 84 -6.54 3.18 -19.70
CA GLU A 84 -6.76 2.70 -21.06
C GLU A 84 -8.20 2.98 -21.56
N THR A 85 -9.22 2.87 -20.70
CA THR A 85 -10.59 3.28 -21.04
C THR A 85 -10.69 4.78 -21.31
N HIS A 86 -9.98 5.61 -20.54
CA HIS A 86 -9.89 7.05 -20.79
C HIS A 86 -9.20 7.35 -22.13
N ARG A 87 -8.14 6.62 -22.49
CA ARG A 87 -7.47 6.74 -23.80
C ARG A 87 -8.40 6.36 -24.95
N VAL A 88 -9.12 5.26 -24.83
CA VAL A 88 -10.08 4.79 -25.85
C VAL A 88 -11.23 5.79 -26.01
N ARG A 89 -11.83 6.26 -24.91
CA ARG A 89 -12.86 7.32 -24.96
C ARG A 89 -12.35 8.59 -25.64
N LYS A 90 -11.12 9.01 -25.37
CA LYS A 90 -10.50 10.16 -26.02
C LYS A 90 -10.26 9.95 -27.52
N ARG A 91 -9.84 8.75 -27.93
CA ARG A 91 -9.73 8.38 -29.36
C ARG A 91 -11.09 8.41 -30.06
N LYS A 92 -12.14 7.86 -29.42
CA LYS A 92 -13.51 7.85 -29.94
C LYS A 92 -14.11 9.26 -30.04
N SER A 93 -13.90 10.10 -29.03
CA SER A 93 -14.29 11.52 -29.05
C SER A 93 -13.61 12.28 -30.20
N ARG A 94 -12.30 12.07 -30.41
CA ARG A 94 -11.57 12.65 -31.56
C ARG A 94 -12.06 12.16 -32.92
N ALA A 95 -12.41 10.88 -33.03
CA ALA A 95 -12.99 10.33 -34.25
C ALA A 95 -14.38 10.92 -34.53
N SER A 96 -15.20 11.13 -33.50
CA SER A 96 -16.51 11.77 -33.61
C SER A 96 -16.42 13.24 -34.01
N THR A 97 -15.48 14.01 -33.44
CA THR A 97 -15.25 15.39 -33.88
C THR A 97 -14.72 15.46 -35.30
N ASN A 98 -13.82 14.55 -35.69
CA ASN A 98 -13.32 14.50 -37.07
C ASN A 98 -14.43 14.12 -38.06
N ALA A 99 -15.33 13.19 -37.71
CA ALA A 99 -16.48 12.84 -38.54
C ALA A 99 -17.47 14.01 -38.67
N ALA A 100 -17.74 14.74 -37.59
CA ALA A 100 -18.58 15.93 -37.61
C ALA A 100 -17.97 17.06 -38.46
N ILE A 101 -16.65 17.26 -38.39
CA ILE A 101 -15.94 18.20 -39.26
C ILE A 101 -16.05 17.77 -40.74
N THR A 102 -15.86 16.49 -41.05
CA THR A 102 -16.04 15.99 -42.43
C THR A 102 -17.47 16.16 -42.91
N SER A 103 -18.49 15.98 -42.07
CA SER A 103 -19.89 16.22 -42.47
C SER A 103 -20.22 17.70 -42.66
N VAL A 104 -19.62 18.61 -41.88
CA VAL A 104 -19.80 20.06 -42.06
C VAL A 104 -19.11 20.52 -43.35
N ILE A 105 -17.91 20.01 -43.63
CA ILE A 105 -17.21 20.29 -44.90
C ILE A 105 -17.99 19.71 -46.10
N ALA A 106 -18.60 18.53 -45.96
CA ALA A 106 -19.45 17.95 -47.00
C ALA A 106 -20.75 18.77 -47.23
N ALA A 107 -21.33 19.33 -46.17
CA ALA A 107 -22.50 20.21 -46.28
C ALA A 107 -22.15 21.58 -46.89
N ASP A 108 -20.96 22.13 -46.62
CA ASP A 108 -20.46 23.36 -47.26
C ASP A 108 -20.12 23.15 -48.76
N LEU A 109 -19.87 21.90 -49.19
CA LEU A 109 -19.64 21.57 -50.60
C LEU A 109 -20.94 21.46 -51.44
N GLU A 110 -22.12 21.45 -50.81
CA GLU A 110 -23.41 21.46 -51.52
C GLU A 110 -24.00 22.88 -51.70
N ALA A 111 -23.40 23.91 -51.10
CA ALA A 111 -23.96 25.26 -51.04
C ALA A 111 -23.22 26.34 -51.87
N THR A 112 -22.40 25.98 -52.86
CA THR A 112 -21.82 26.96 -53.81
C THR A 112 -21.88 26.46 -55.26
N SER A 113 -22.92 26.88 -55.99
CA SER A 113 -22.93 26.85 -57.45
C SER A 113 -22.42 28.20 -58.01
N ALA A 114 -21.60 28.10 -59.07
CA ALA A 114 -21.17 29.16 -60.00
C ALA A 114 -20.08 30.17 -59.55
N GLN A 115 -18.81 29.89 -59.91
CA GLN A 115 -18.07 30.75 -60.86
C GLN A 115 -16.76 30.11 -61.35
N LYS A 116 -16.51 30.27 -62.66
CA LYS A 116 -15.42 29.73 -63.47
C LYS A 116 -14.16 30.61 -63.37
N GLY A 117 -12.97 30.02 -63.27
CA GLY A 117 -11.69 30.71 -63.41
C GLY A 117 -10.49 29.75 -63.38
N SER A 118 -9.75 29.70 -64.48
CA SER A 118 -8.68 28.75 -64.84
C SER A 118 -7.31 29.12 -64.24
N GLY A 119 -6.49 28.12 -63.88
CA GLY A 119 -5.08 28.31 -63.54
C GLY A 119 -4.38 27.01 -63.09
N THR A 120 -3.60 26.43 -63.99
CA THR A 120 -2.81 25.18 -63.91
C THR A 120 -1.71 25.15 -62.85
N GLY A 121 -1.47 23.99 -62.24
CA GLY A 121 -0.25 23.66 -61.48
C GLY A 121 -0.19 22.20 -61.02
N LEU A 122 0.56 21.38 -61.77
CA LEU A 122 0.92 19.99 -61.44
C LEU A 122 1.81 19.91 -60.20
N GLY A 123 1.59 18.94 -59.30
CA GLY A 123 2.56 18.67 -58.24
C GLY A 123 2.14 17.67 -57.16
N GLN A 124 2.46 16.40 -57.39
CA GLN A 124 3.09 15.46 -56.44
C GLN A 124 2.33 15.01 -55.17
N GLY A 125 2.10 13.69 -55.13
CA GLY A 125 2.41 12.85 -53.97
C GLY A 125 1.53 13.03 -52.75
N ALA A 126 0.47 12.22 -52.66
CA ALA A 126 -0.26 11.97 -51.43
C ALA A 126 0.65 11.26 -50.40
N ALA A 127 1.49 12.03 -49.72
CA ALA A 127 2.01 11.65 -48.42
C ALA A 127 0.85 11.79 -47.42
N GLY A 128 0.43 10.68 -46.83
CA GLY A 128 -0.55 10.69 -45.74
C GLY A 128 -0.14 11.69 -44.64
N PRO A 129 -1.08 12.23 -43.85
CA PRO A 129 -0.78 13.26 -42.88
C PRO A 129 0.18 12.68 -41.83
N ASN A 130 1.47 13.01 -41.99
CA ASN A 130 2.47 12.83 -40.97
C ASN A 130 1.91 13.45 -39.68
N PRO A 131 1.82 12.73 -38.55
CA PRO A 131 1.39 13.34 -37.31
C PRO A 131 2.43 14.42 -36.99
N GLY A 132 2.06 15.68 -37.21
CA GLY A 132 2.93 16.81 -36.96
C GLY A 132 3.48 16.76 -35.53
N PRO A 133 4.59 17.48 -35.24
CA PRO A 133 5.26 17.45 -33.94
C PRO A 133 4.23 17.52 -32.82
N GLN A 134 4.20 16.51 -31.95
CA GLN A 134 3.24 16.47 -30.84
C GLN A 134 3.31 17.80 -30.10
N ARG A 135 2.24 18.61 -30.21
CA ARG A 135 2.13 19.87 -29.49
C ARG A 135 2.40 19.58 -28.03
N ARG A 136 3.42 20.25 -27.46
CA ARG A 136 3.77 20.16 -26.04
C ARG A 136 2.49 20.40 -25.24
N LEU A 137 2.01 19.37 -24.56
CA LEU A 137 0.84 19.47 -23.70
C LEU A 137 1.23 20.32 -22.49
N TRP A 138 0.89 21.61 -22.57
CA TRP A 138 1.00 22.58 -21.48
C TRP A 138 0.27 22.17 -20.19
N VAL A 139 -0.77 21.33 -20.30
CA VAL A 139 -1.57 20.82 -19.19
C VAL A 139 -1.90 19.35 -19.47
N LYS A 140 -1.53 18.46 -18.55
CA LYS A 140 -2.05 17.08 -18.52
C LYS A 140 -3.34 17.09 -17.70
N ASN A 141 -4.48 16.83 -18.33
CA ASN A 141 -5.72 16.59 -17.61
C ASN A 141 -5.55 15.31 -16.76
N ARG A 142 -5.87 15.40 -15.47
CA ARG A 142 -5.79 14.32 -14.48
C ARG A 142 -7.13 14.25 -13.77
N SER A 143 -7.61 13.06 -13.48
CA SER A 143 -8.85 12.88 -12.72
C SER A 143 -8.71 13.51 -11.33
N GLN A 144 -9.72 14.28 -10.95
CA GLN A 144 -9.91 14.85 -9.60
C GLN A 144 -11.10 14.22 -8.89
N ASP A 145 -11.73 13.20 -9.49
CA ASP A 145 -13.02 12.63 -9.10
C ASP A 145 -13.02 12.16 -7.64
N TRP A 146 -11.89 11.61 -7.17
CA TRP A 146 -11.77 11.21 -5.77
C TRP A 146 -11.83 12.39 -4.82
N TRP A 147 -11.08 13.47 -5.10
CA TRP A 147 -11.09 14.65 -4.25
C TRP A 147 -12.45 15.33 -4.28
N ASP A 148 -13.07 15.43 -5.45
CA ASP A 148 -14.41 16.01 -5.60
C ASP A 148 -15.46 15.23 -4.78
N LYS A 149 -15.35 13.90 -4.76
CA LYS A 149 -16.19 13.05 -3.89
C LYS A 149 -15.92 13.29 -2.41
N CYS A 150 -14.66 13.36 -1.99
CA CYS A 150 -14.30 13.61 -0.57
C CYS A 150 -14.65 15.03 -0.11
N ASN A 151 -14.63 16.00 -1.02
CA ASN A 151 -14.97 17.40 -0.77
C ASN A 151 -16.48 17.64 -0.68
N SER A 152 -17.29 16.68 -1.15
CA SER A 152 -18.76 16.73 -1.10
C SER A 152 -19.28 16.81 0.35
N PRO A 153 -20.33 17.63 0.62
CA PRO A 153 -20.96 17.67 1.93
C PRO A 153 -21.48 16.29 2.36
N ASP A 154 -22.00 15.50 1.42
CA ASP A 154 -22.63 14.19 1.67
C ASP A 154 -21.62 13.05 1.94
N PHE A 155 -20.32 13.34 1.92
CA PHE A 155 -19.30 12.32 2.16
C PHE A 155 -19.36 11.82 3.63
N PRO A 156 -19.36 10.51 3.92
CA PRO A 156 -19.44 10.03 5.29
C PRO A 156 -18.21 10.42 6.13
N ASP A 157 -18.43 10.88 7.36
CA ASP A 157 -17.34 11.32 8.26
C ASP A 157 -16.41 10.17 8.68
N GLU A 158 -16.97 8.96 8.82
CA GLU A 158 -16.22 7.70 9.05
C GLU A 158 -15.13 7.49 7.99
N GLU A 159 -15.49 7.63 6.70
CA GLU A 159 -14.52 7.51 5.61
C GLU A 159 -13.52 8.66 5.61
N PHE A 160 -13.97 9.87 5.92
CA PHE A 160 -13.10 11.04 6.00
C PHE A 160 -12.03 10.86 7.06
N LYS A 161 -12.43 10.40 8.24
CA LYS A 161 -11.53 10.07 9.35
C LYS A 161 -10.56 8.95 8.99
N LYS A 162 -10.98 7.95 8.22
CA LYS A 162 -10.07 6.89 7.74
C LYS A 162 -8.96 7.44 6.84
N TRP A 163 -9.26 8.39 5.95
CA TRP A 163 -8.27 8.97 5.04
C TRP A 163 -7.40 10.04 5.70
N PHE A 164 -8.00 10.96 6.45
CA PHE A 164 -7.32 12.14 7.00
C PHE A 164 -6.90 12.00 8.47
N ARG A 165 -7.27 10.90 9.14
CA ARG A 165 -7.05 10.64 10.58
C ARG A 165 -7.67 11.70 11.51
N MET A 166 -8.62 12.48 11.02
CA MET A 166 -9.39 13.49 11.76
C MET A 166 -10.77 13.65 11.14
N GLY A 167 -11.74 14.14 11.91
CA GLY A 167 -13.10 14.41 11.40
C GLY A 167 -13.15 15.64 10.49
N LYS A 168 -14.23 15.77 9.72
CA LYS A 168 -14.45 16.92 8.83
C LYS A 168 -14.41 18.27 9.55
N ASP A 169 -15.02 18.35 10.74
CA ASP A 169 -15.09 19.60 11.51
C ASP A 169 -13.70 20.09 11.92
N THR A 170 -12.84 19.19 12.38
CA THR A 170 -11.45 19.52 12.74
C THR A 170 -10.66 19.95 11.51
N PHE A 171 -10.86 19.26 10.39
CA PHE A 171 -10.23 19.62 9.12
C PHE A 171 -10.66 21.02 8.65
N GLU A 172 -11.94 21.35 8.78
CA GLU A 172 -12.48 22.66 8.40
C GLU A 172 -11.97 23.77 9.31
N MET A 173 -11.86 23.52 10.63
CA MET A 173 -11.21 24.42 11.58
C MET A 173 -9.75 24.71 11.16
N ILE A 174 -8.98 23.69 10.81
CA ILE A 174 -7.60 23.85 10.33
C ILE A 174 -7.58 24.66 9.02
N CYS A 175 -8.50 24.40 8.09
CA CYS A 175 -8.59 25.16 6.84
C CYS A 175 -8.84 26.65 7.11
N ASN A 176 -9.76 26.98 8.03
CA ASN A 176 -10.09 28.36 8.38
C ASN A 176 -8.90 29.09 8.99
N GLU A 177 -8.19 28.45 9.92
CA GLU A 177 -6.97 29.00 10.56
C GLU A 177 -5.84 29.24 9.55
N LEU A 178 -5.68 28.34 8.57
CA LEU A 178 -4.62 28.42 7.57
C LEU A 178 -4.98 29.28 6.36
N THR A 179 -6.24 29.69 6.21
CA THR A 179 -6.73 30.41 5.02
C THR A 179 -5.95 31.71 4.77
N SER A 180 -5.65 32.47 5.82
CA SER A 180 -4.93 33.75 5.70
C SER A 180 -3.49 33.60 5.19
N VAL A 181 -2.84 32.45 5.42
CA VAL A 181 -1.43 32.20 5.06
C VAL A 181 -1.30 31.39 3.77
N VAL A 182 -2.24 30.48 3.52
CA VAL A 182 -2.17 29.50 2.42
C VAL A 182 -2.99 29.93 1.19
N ALA A 183 -3.85 30.95 1.32
CA ALA A 183 -4.55 31.52 0.19
C ALA A 183 -3.56 32.05 -0.86
N LYS A 184 -3.71 31.57 -2.10
CA LYS A 184 -3.07 32.18 -3.26
C LYS A 184 -4.14 32.69 -4.20
N GLU A 185 -3.89 33.87 -4.74
CA GLU A 185 -4.75 34.48 -5.74
C GLU A 185 -4.73 33.68 -7.05
N ASN A 186 -5.87 33.68 -7.73
CA ASN A 186 -6.00 33.09 -9.06
C ASN A 186 -5.15 33.89 -10.06
N THR A 187 -4.40 33.19 -10.90
CA THR A 187 -3.61 33.84 -11.95
C THR A 187 -4.37 33.84 -13.26
N MET A 188 -4.13 34.84 -14.12
CA MET A 188 -4.76 34.96 -15.45
C MET A 188 -4.61 33.71 -16.36
N LEU A 189 -3.66 32.82 -16.04
CA LEU A 189 -3.33 31.63 -16.83
C LEU A 189 -3.85 30.33 -16.22
N ARG A 190 -4.10 30.28 -14.91
CA ARG A 190 -4.59 29.10 -14.18
C ARG A 190 -5.25 29.50 -12.87
N ASP A 191 -6.37 28.83 -12.59
CA ASP A 191 -6.99 28.84 -11.27
C ASP A 191 -6.00 28.29 -10.23
N ALA A 192 -5.91 29.00 -9.11
CA ALA A 192 -5.14 28.55 -7.99
C ALA A 192 -5.82 27.32 -7.38
N VAL A 193 -5.02 26.35 -6.93
CA VAL A 193 -5.55 25.22 -6.16
C VAL A 193 -6.30 25.78 -4.95
N PRO A 194 -7.56 25.43 -4.70
CA PRO A 194 -8.33 25.93 -3.56
C PRO A 194 -7.63 25.61 -2.24
N VAL A 195 -7.73 26.51 -1.25
CA VAL A 195 -7.09 26.35 0.07
C VAL A 195 -7.42 25.00 0.69
N ARG A 196 -8.70 24.61 0.67
CA ARG A 196 -9.17 23.32 1.20
C ARG A 196 -8.45 22.13 0.57
N GLN A 197 -8.25 22.13 -0.76
CA GLN A 197 -7.52 21.07 -1.45
C GLN A 197 -6.03 21.08 -1.11
N ARG A 198 -5.40 22.27 -0.91
CA ARG A 198 -3.99 22.36 -0.50
C ARG A 198 -3.75 21.75 0.88
N VAL A 199 -4.61 22.10 1.83
CA VAL A 199 -4.54 21.59 3.19
C VAL A 199 -4.80 20.09 3.19
N ALA A 200 -5.77 19.61 2.41
CA ALA A 200 -6.04 18.18 2.25
C ALA A 200 -4.84 17.39 1.70
N VAL A 201 -4.14 17.90 0.68
CA VAL A 201 -2.94 17.25 0.13
C VAL A 201 -1.87 17.07 1.20
N CYS A 202 -1.66 18.11 2.02
CA CYS A 202 -0.66 18.06 3.09
C CYS A 202 -1.06 17.10 4.20
N ILE A 203 -2.27 17.23 4.74
CA ILE A 203 -2.76 16.40 5.84
C ILE A 203 -2.78 14.93 5.42
N TRP A 204 -3.27 14.61 4.23
CA TRP A 204 -3.29 13.23 3.77
C TRP A 204 -1.87 12.64 3.62
N ARG A 205 -0.90 13.44 3.16
CA ARG A 205 0.51 13.04 3.08
C ARG A 205 1.11 12.77 4.46
N LEU A 206 0.79 13.59 5.45
CA LEU A 206 1.23 13.45 6.84
C LEU A 206 0.55 12.25 7.53
N ALA A 207 -0.74 12.03 7.24
CA ALA A 207 -1.52 10.95 7.83
C ALA A 207 -1.11 9.57 7.27
N THR A 208 -0.94 9.45 5.96
CA THR A 208 -0.78 8.13 5.30
C THR A 208 0.68 7.76 5.06
N GLY A 209 1.59 8.74 4.91
CA GLY A 209 2.98 8.43 4.61
C GLY A 209 3.29 8.14 3.13
N GLU A 210 2.28 8.13 2.26
CA GLU A 210 2.37 7.73 0.85
C GLU A 210 3.35 8.58 0.01
N PRO A 211 4.03 7.99 -1.01
CA PRO A 211 4.89 8.74 -1.90
C PRO A 211 4.09 9.74 -2.73
N LEU A 212 4.71 10.88 -3.05
CA LEU A 212 4.06 11.99 -3.77
C LEU A 212 3.51 11.61 -5.14
N ARG A 213 3.98 10.51 -5.75
CA ARG A 213 3.43 9.98 -7.00
C ARG A 213 1.99 9.49 -6.83
N LEU A 214 1.70 8.81 -5.74
CA LEU A 214 0.34 8.38 -5.39
C LEU A 214 -0.50 9.60 -5.00
N VAL A 215 0.11 10.54 -4.28
CA VAL A 215 -0.60 11.76 -3.88
C VAL A 215 -1.07 12.57 -5.08
N SER A 216 -0.16 12.74 -6.03
CA SER A 216 -0.37 13.39 -7.30
C SER A 216 -1.46 12.74 -8.15
N ARG A 217 -1.55 11.40 -8.14
CA ARG A 217 -2.61 10.67 -8.85
C ARG A 217 -3.97 10.91 -8.20
N ARG A 218 -4.04 10.83 -6.88
CA ARG A 218 -5.29 10.87 -6.13
C ARG A 218 -5.95 12.25 -6.14
N PHE A 219 -5.16 13.31 -6.02
CA PHE A 219 -5.65 14.69 -6.04
C PHE A 219 -5.66 15.32 -7.43
N GLY A 220 -5.21 14.61 -8.47
CA GLY A 220 -5.12 15.16 -9.82
C GLY A 220 -4.11 16.30 -10.00
N LEU A 221 -3.18 16.49 -9.05
CA LEU A 221 -2.19 17.59 -9.06
C LEU A 221 -0.81 17.11 -9.54
N GLY A 222 0.04 18.01 -10.04
CA GLY A 222 1.44 17.70 -10.39
C GLY A 222 2.27 17.28 -9.17
N ILE A 223 3.21 16.34 -9.32
CA ILE A 223 4.07 15.88 -8.20
C ILE A 223 4.82 17.06 -7.57
N SER A 224 5.41 17.93 -8.40
CA SER A 224 6.10 19.14 -7.94
C SER A 224 5.16 20.11 -7.23
N THR A 225 3.90 20.21 -7.68
CA THR A 225 2.87 21.00 -7.00
C THR A 225 2.54 20.40 -5.64
N CYS A 226 2.28 19.09 -5.54
CA CYS A 226 2.03 18.43 -4.26
C CYS A 226 3.18 18.65 -3.28
N HIS A 227 4.43 18.50 -3.73
CA HIS A 227 5.60 18.76 -2.89
C HIS A 227 5.62 20.20 -2.35
N LYS A 228 5.42 21.20 -3.22
CA LYS A 228 5.36 22.60 -2.81
C LYS A 228 4.23 22.86 -1.81
N LEU A 229 3.05 22.30 -2.04
CA LEU A 229 1.91 22.44 -1.14
C LEU A 229 2.17 21.85 0.23
N VAL A 230 2.81 20.68 0.30
CA VAL A 230 3.20 20.07 1.59
C VAL A 230 4.13 21.01 2.37
N LEU A 231 5.16 21.56 1.72
CA LEU A 231 6.10 22.47 2.39
C LEU A 231 5.44 23.78 2.84
N GLU A 232 4.62 24.39 1.97
CA GLU A 232 3.89 25.63 2.27
C GLU A 232 2.94 25.44 3.46
N VAL A 233 2.14 24.37 3.44
CA VAL A 233 1.16 24.10 4.50
C VAL A 233 1.85 23.68 5.79
N CYS A 234 2.89 22.84 5.76
CA CYS A 234 3.66 22.49 6.96
C CYS A 234 4.27 23.73 7.62
N SER A 235 4.82 24.66 6.83
CA SER A 235 5.34 25.93 7.35
C SER A 235 4.23 26.78 7.99
N ALA A 236 3.07 26.86 7.33
CA ALA A 236 1.92 27.59 7.86
C ALA A 236 1.40 26.97 9.18
N ILE A 237 1.32 25.64 9.27
CA ILE A 237 0.96 24.92 10.51
C ILE A 237 1.94 25.26 11.62
N LYS A 238 3.25 25.20 11.33
CA LYS A 238 4.29 25.51 12.33
C LYS A 238 4.18 26.95 12.84
N ASN A 239 3.87 27.92 11.98
CA ASN A 239 3.85 29.32 12.36
C ASN A 239 2.54 29.76 13.02
N VAL A 240 1.40 29.17 12.62
CA VAL A 240 0.06 29.61 13.08
C VAL A 240 -0.49 28.69 14.16
N LEU A 241 -0.43 27.37 13.98
CA LEU A 241 -1.09 26.41 14.87
C LEU A 241 -0.18 25.99 16.03
N MET A 242 1.12 25.77 15.78
CA MET A 242 2.03 25.30 16.83
C MET A 242 2.05 26.22 18.06
N PRO A 243 2.11 27.56 17.95
CA PRO A 243 2.09 28.44 19.12
C PRO A 243 0.74 28.45 19.88
N LYS A 244 -0.37 28.12 19.21
CA LYS A 244 -1.71 28.13 19.80
C LYS A 244 -2.02 26.86 20.57
N TYR A 245 -1.55 25.72 20.08
CA TYR A 245 -1.99 24.40 20.55
C TYR A 245 -0.87 23.57 21.20
N LEU A 246 0.40 23.94 21.03
CA LEU A 246 1.52 23.21 21.62
C LEU A 246 2.16 24.05 22.72
N GLN A 247 1.99 23.60 23.97
CA GLN A 247 2.75 24.10 25.10
C GLN A 247 3.81 23.07 25.47
N TRP A 248 5.06 23.52 25.56
CA TRP A 248 6.14 22.69 26.09
C TRP A 248 6.11 22.82 27.62
N PRO A 249 6.29 21.73 28.37
CA PRO A 249 6.52 21.84 29.80
C PRO A 249 7.78 22.67 30.03
N ASP A 250 7.69 23.65 30.93
CA ASP A 250 8.87 24.38 31.38
C ASP A 250 9.77 23.44 32.19
N ASP A 251 11.09 23.55 32.01
CA ASP A 251 12.11 22.69 32.64
C ASP A 251 12.20 22.80 34.18
N GLU A 252 11.26 23.48 34.85
CA GLU A 252 11.21 23.60 36.30
C GLU A 252 10.12 22.71 36.91
N SER A 253 10.48 21.46 37.19
CA SER A 253 9.78 20.56 38.12
C SER A 253 10.77 19.66 38.85
#